data_AF-A0A9X4FJX6-F1
#
_entry.id   AF-A0A9X4FJX6-F1
#
_cell.length_a   1.000
_cell.length_b   1.000
_cell.length_c   1.000
_cell.angle_alpha   90.00
_cell.angle_beta   90.00
_cell.angle_gamma   90.00
#
_symmetry.space_group_name_H-M   'P 1'
#
loop_
_entity.id
_entity.type
_entity.pdbx_description
1 polymer ?
#
loop_
_entity_poly.entity_id
_entity_poly.type
_entity_poly.pdbx_seq_one_letter_code
_entity_poly.pdbx_strand_id
1 'polypeptide(L)'
;MKYITPVSLLLVVTLVGCQSEETSTTNSAQFNADAITQQKRELALKLSESYSEFEATLKTQISAQNLSISVSTLKEKQPDSDFSQQMVAVDAQIRSMKGIEEFTQQLLQLRIADASMVKEWQEGQSPLFAFEPKGNDASWQYIEAFDVYGQVHQLDVYQMPDVPVFVVDSNSEVELRAGLQAMRVEMNKLGQPTMLTTTESGQVEAVSMARRTEVSSVDPISTTVLKKIQLADDKEPWISGRAEIYAIVTGVNPSRDEPTIDLVEMPYLDYDKQDYFPNQVMIQWSRYRWGAADLILMEQDDGTDYKELGKLLVKVAEEVMKLIPDPEVQAYAIIPQITGKIIDAIPDGLLTNDDDYVDVFYTIMQDTSYIDHPGASGNAVATFEPLTINPTRP
;
A
#
# COMPACT_ATOMS: atom_id res chain seq x y z
N MET A 1 37.11 51.02 47.97
CA MET A 1 37.30 49.64 47.48
C MET A 1 36.63 49.53 46.14
N LYS A 2 37.42 49.45 45.06
CA LYS A 2 36.97 49.22 43.69
C LYS A 2 36.93 47.70 43.49
N TYR A 3 35.81 47.15 43.03
CA TYR A 3 35.75 45.78 42.54
C TYR A 3 35.53 45.76 41.03
N ILE A 4 36.25 44.83 40.44
CA ILE A 4 36.50 44.57 39.02
C ILE A 4 35.34 43.72 38.46
N THR A 5 35.01 43.97 37.20
CA THR A 5 34.08 43.24 36.31
C THR A 5 34.34 41.72 36.22
N PRO A 6 33.35 40.94 35.75
CA PRO A 6 33.52 40.42 34.39
C PRO A 6 32.26 40.47 33.52
N VAL A 7 32.54 40.71 32.23
CA VAL A 7 31.67 40.55 31.07
C VAL A 7 31.22 39.08 30.98
N SER A 8 29.91 38.83 30.92
CA SER A 8 29.37 37.52 30.53
C SER A 8 29.15 37.50 29.02
N LEU A 9 29.89 36.64 28.36
CA LEU A 9 29.72 36.20 26.98
C LEU A 9 29.13 34.78 27.04
N LEU A 10 27.90 34.58 26.58
CA LEU A 10 27.35 33.25 26.30
C LEU A 10 26.39 33.38 25.10
N LEU A 11 26.90 33.16 23.89
CA LEU A 11 26.77 31.93 23.09
C LEU A 11 25.30 31.56 22.80
N VAL A 12 24.77 32.13 21.71
CA VAL A 12 23.58 31.62 21.03
C VAL A 12 24.03 30.38 20.26
N VAL A 13 23.67 29.20 20.76
CA VAL A 13 23.74 27.96 19.98
C VAL A 13 22.52 27.97 19.07
N THR A 14 22.71 28.32 17.80
CA THR A 14 21.71 28.03 16.77
C THR A 14 21.69 26.53 16.56
N LEU A 15 20.68 25.85 17.11
CA LEU A 15 20.26 24.53 16.66
C LEU A 15 19.77 24.70 15.22
N VAL A 16 20.65 24.43 14.26
CA VAL A 16 20.24 24.14 12.88
C VAL A 16 19.70 22.71 12.93
N GLY A 17 18.42 22.59 13.25
CA GLY A 17 17.70 21.33 13.18
C GLY A 17 17.50 20.92 11.73
N CYS A 18 17.76 19.65 11.43
CA CYS A 18 17.39 18.99 10.19
C CYS A 18 15.87 19.05 10.00
N GLN A 19 15.37 20.09 9.32
CA GLN A 19 13.95 20.22 8.93
C GLN A 19 13.75 20.13 7.41
N SER A 20 14.81 19.94 6.62
CA SER A 20 14.74 20.06 5.17
C SER A 20 14.28 18.81 4.42
N GLU A 21 14.46 17.61 4.97
CA GLU A 21 14.15 16.36 4.25
C GLU A 21 12.70 15.88 4.45
N GLU A 22 12.16 15.95 5.67
CA GLU A 22 10.75 15.62 5.96
C GLU A 22 9.81 16.57 5.21
N THR A 23 10.08 17.89 5.26
CA THR A 23 9.30 18.88 4.51
C THR A 23 9.34 18.66 2.99
N SER A 24 10.40 18.04 2.46
CA SER A 24 10.52 17.82 1.00
C SER A 24 9.72 16.62 0.51
N THR A 25 9.63 15.56 1.32
CA THR A 25 8.94 14.30 0.98
C THR A 25 7.42 14.41 1.13
N THR A 26 6.93 15.07 2.19
CA THR A 26 5.49 15.37 2.34
C THR A 26 4.97 16.28 1.21
N ASN A 27 5.78 17.23 0.76
CA ASN A 27 5.41 18.11 -0.35
C ASN A 27 5.36 17.40 -1.70
N SER A 28 6.17 16.34 -1.91
CA SER A 28 6.16 15.59 -3.17
C SER A 28 4.99 14.62 -3.28
N ALA A 29 4.62 13.93 -2.19
CA ALA A 29 3.50 13.00 -2.24
C ALA A 29 2.13 13.71 -2.31
N GLN A 30 1.93 14.79 -1.56
CA GLN A 30 0.77 15.67 -1.76
C GLN A 30 0.70 16.22 -3.19
N PHE A 31 1.85 16.59 -3.78
CA PHE A 31 1.90 17.04 -5.17
C PHE A 31 1.54 15.92 -6.15
N ASN A 32 2.01 14.70 -5.92
CA ASN A 32 1.69 13.54 -6.74
C ASN A 32 0.20 13.21 -6.65
N ALA A 33 -0.38 13.14 -5.46
CA ALA A 33 -1.81 12.92 -5.24
C ALA A 33 -2.65 13.97 -6.00
N ASP A 34 -2.32 15.26 -5.84
CA ASP A 34 -2.96 16.36 -6.55
C ASP A 34 -2.89 16.19 -8.08
N ALA A 35 -1.71 15.83 -8.60
CA ALA A 35 -1.50 15.64 -10.03
C ALA A 35 -2.24 14.41 -10.58
N ILE A 36 -2.24 13.29 -9.83
CA ILE A 36 -2.91 12.04 -10.19
C ILE A 36 -4.42 12.26 -10.24
N THR A 37 -5.02 12.83 -9.19
CA THR A 37 -6.46 13.12 -9.14
C THR A 37 -6.88 14.06 -10.27
N GLN A 38 -6.09 15.12 -10.54
CA GLN A 38 -6.38 16.03 -11.65
C GLN A 38 -6.33 15.31 -13.02
N GLN A 39 -5.37 14.40 -13.22
CA GLN A 39 -5.27 13.60 -14.44
C GLN A 39 -6.45 12.62 -14.58
N LYS A 40 -6.84 11.92 -13.50
CA LYS A 40 -8.03 11.04 -13.48
C LYS A 40 -9.31 11.83 -13.79
N ARG A 41 -9.45 13.03 -13.22
CA ARG A 41 -10.56 13.97 -13.50
C ARG A 41 -10.64 14.37 -14.97
N GLU A 42 -9.51 14.77 -15.58
CA GLU A 42 -9.46 15.14 -16.99
C GLU A 42 -9.81 13.97 -17.92
N LEU A 43 -9.35 12.76 -17.58
CA LEU A 43 -9.74 11.54 -18.29
C LEU A 43 -11.23 11.27 -18.14
N ALA A 44 -11.82 11.41 -16.95
CA ALA A 44 -13.25 11.17 -16.73
C ALA A 44 -14.12 12.12 -17.57
N LEU A 45 -13.77 13.42 -17.59
CA LEU A 45 -14.45 14.41 -18.43
C LEU A 45 -14.34 14.05 -19.93
N LYS A 46 -13.13 13.75 -20.39
CA LYS A 46 -12.89 13.40 -21.80
C LYS A 46 -13.58 12.11 -22.23
N LEU A 47 -13.63 11.12 -21.35
CA LEU A 47 -14.40 9.90 -21.57
C LEU A 47 -15.89 10.23 -21.74
N SER A 48 -16.42 11.13 -20.92
CA SER A 48 -17.81 11.55 -21.01
C SER A 48 -18.16 12.17 -22.37
N GLU A 49 -17.28 13.03 -22.89
CA GLU A 49 -17.45 13.72 -24.18
C GLU A 49 -17.25 12.77 -25.37
N SER A 50 -16.48 11.69 -25.20
CA SER A 50 -16.17 10.70 -26.24
C SER A 50 -16.92 9.38 -26.08
N TYR A 51 -17.85 9.28 -25.13
CA TYR A 51 -18.46 8.01 -24.72
C TYR A 51 -19.10 7.22 -25.86
N SER A 52 -19.74 7.91 -26.81
CA SER A 52 -20.35 7.26 -27.98
C SER A 52 -19.36 6.48 -28.85
N GLU A 53 -18.07 6.84 -28.84
CA GLU A 53 -17.01 6.12 -29.55
C GLU A 53 -16.67 4.79 -28.85
N PHE A 54 -16.87 4.72 -27.54
CA PHE A 54 -16.45 3.61 -26.68
C PHE A 54 -17.58 2.69 -26.25
N GLU A 55 -18.84 3.15 -26.29
CA GLU A 55 -20.00 2.42 -25.75
C GLU A 55 -20.05 0.94 -26.21
N ALA A 56 -19.88 0.68 -27.51
CA ALA A 56 -19.91 -0.68 -28.05
C ALA A 56 -18.75 -1.55 -27.53
N THR A 57 -17.54 -0.98 -27.45
CA THR A 57 -16.36 -1.66 -26.90
C THR A 57 -16.59 -1.98 -25.42
N LEU A 58 -17.04 -0.99 -24.64
CA LEU A 58 -17.32 -1.15 -23.22
C LEU A 58 -18.37 -2.23 -23.00
N LYS A 59 -19.51 -2.20 -23.70
CA LYS A 59 -20.58 -3.20 -23.55
C LYS A 59 -20.14 -4.62 -23.91
N THR A 60 -19.11 -4.75 -24.75
CA THR A 60 -18.55 -6.05 -25.12
C THR A 60 -17.56 -6.58 -24.08
N GLN A 61 -16.80 -5.70 -23.43
CA GLN A 61 -15.74 -6.08 -22.50
C GLN A 61 -16.20 -6.16 -21.03
N ILE A 62 -17.21 -5.37 -20.66
CA ILE A 62 -17.69 -5.27 -19.29
C ILE A 62 -18.94 -6.13 -19.09
N SER A 63 -18.92 -6.93 -18.03
CA SER A 63 -19.97 -7.87 -17.62
C SER A 63 -20.03 -7.99 -16.10
N ALA A 64 -21.06 -8.63 -15.56
CA ALA A 64 -21.16 -8.86 -14.11
C ALA A 64 -20.02 -9.71 -13.51
N GLN A 65 -19.18 -10.35 -14.35
CA GLN A 65 -17.99 -11.10 -13.91
C GLN A 65 -16.67 -10.36 -14.22
N ASN A 66 -16.72 -9.32 -15.05
CA ASN A 66 -15.56 -8.52 -15.44
C ASN A 66 -15.98 -7.05 -15.47
N LEU A 67 -15.76 -6.33 -14.38
CA LEU A 67 -16.25 -4.97 -14.19
C LEU A 67 -15.34 -3.90 -14.77
N SER A 68 -14.16 -4.26 -15.27
CA SER A 68 -13.20 -3.29 -15.78
C SER A 68 -12.64 -3.65 -17.16
N ILE A 69 -12.07 -2.63 -17.79
CA ILE A 69 -11.29 -2.72 -19.02
C ILE A 69 -9.98 -1.96 -18.81
N SER A 70 -8.87 -2.61 -19.16
CA SER A 70 -7.54 -2.01 -19.01
C SER A 70 -7.25 -0.99 -20.10
N VAL A 71 -6.34 -0.05 -19.81
CA VAL A 71 -5.81 0.91 -20.79
C VAL A 71 -5.22 0.22 -22.04
N SER A 72 -4.55 -0.93 -21.89
CA SER A 72 -4.01 -1.67 -23.03
C SER A 72 -5.10 -2.22 -23.96
N THR A 73 -6.19 -2.72 -23.38
CA THR A 73 -7.31 -3.27 -24.14
C THR A 73 -8.07 -2.15 -24.84
N LEU A 74 -8.27 -1.00 -24.18
CA LEU A 74 -8.84 0.20 -24.81
C LEU A 74 -7.98 0.67 -25.99
N LYS A 75 -6.65 0.73 -25.82
CA LYS A 75 -5.72 1.10 -26.89
C LYS A 75 -5.74 0.11 -28.05
N GLU A 76 -5.88 -1.19 -27.80
CA GLU A 76 -5.98 -2.20 -28.85
C GLU A 76 -7.29 -2.06 -29.64
N LYS A 77 -8.42 -1.85 -28.96
CA LYS A 77 -9.74 -1.79 -29.60
C LYS A 77 -10.01 -0.45 -30.28
N GLN A 78 -9.47 0.64 -29.76
CA GLN A 78 -9.65 2.00 -30.27
C GLN A 78 -8.29 2.73 -30.35
N PRO A 79 -7.37 2.30 -31.23
CA PRO A 79 -6.00 2.81 -31.26
C PRO A 79 -5.89 4.28 -31.66
N ASP A 80 -6.81 4.76 -32.51
CA ASP A 80 -6.75 6.10 -33.07
C ASP A 80 -7.55 7.14 -32.24
N SER A 81 -8.28 6.71 -31.21
CA SER A 81 -9.03 7.63 -30.36
C SER A 81 -8.10 8.50 -29.50
N ASP A 82 -8.38 9.80 -29.45
CA ASP A 82 -7.68 10.76 -28.62
C ASP A 82 -7.78 10.43 -27.13
N PHE A 83 -8.89 9.81 -26.69
CA PHE A 83 -9.03 9.35 -25.31
C PHE A 83 -8.07 8.21 -25.01
N SER A 84 -8.04 7.15 -25.83
CA SER A 84 -7.14 6.01 -25.65
C SER A 84 -5.67 6.42 -25.63
N GLN A 85 -5.28 7.37 -26.49
CA GLN A 85 -3.91 7.90 -26.51
C GLN A 85 -3.56 8.68 -25.25
N GLN A 86 -4.49 9.52 -24.76
CA GLN A 86 -4.29 10.26 -23.52
C GLN A 86 -4.24 9.32 -22.32
N MET A 87 -5.10 8.31 -22.24
CA MET A 87 -5.11 7.34 -21.14
C MET A 87 -3.78 6.59 -21.06
N VAL A 88 -3.18 6.19 -22.20
CA VAL A 88 -1.84 5.57 -22.22
C VAL A 88 -0.75 6.53 -21.75
N ALA A 89 -0.82 7.80 -22.13
CA ALA A 89 0.17 8.79 -21.72
C ALA A 89 0.08 9.09 -20.22
N VAL A 90 -1.14 9.27 -19.71
CA VAL A 90 -1.43 9.48 -18.29
C VAL A 90 -1.04 8.25 -17.46
N ASP A 91 -1.36 7.04 -17.94
CA ASP A 91 -0.94 5.79 -17.29
C ASP A 91 0.58 5.76 -17.04
N ALA A 92 1.37 6.08 -18.06
CA ALA A 92 2.82 6.12 -17.94
C ALA A 92 3.31 7.20 -16.96
N GLN A 93 2.64 8.35 -16.91
CA GLN A 93 2.96 9.42 -15.96
C GLN A 93 2.65 9.00 -14.53
N ILE A 94 1.47 8.43 -14.27
CA ILE A 94 1.07 7.98 -12.93
C ILE A 94 2.01 6.88 -12.43
N ARG A 95 2.33 5.87 -13.26
CA ARG A 95 3.30 4.84 -12.88
C ARG A 95 4.66 5.42 -12.52
N SER A 96 5.10 6.47 -13.23
CA SER A 96 6.36 7.16 -12.91
C SER A 96 6.29 8.00 -11.63
N MET A 97 5.15 8.64 -11.34
CA MET A 97 4.95 9.40 -10.09
C MET A 97 4.91 8.48 -8.87
N LYS A 98 4.34 7.27 -9.04
CA LYS A 98 4.30 6.23 -8.01
C LYS A 98 5.61 5.44 -7.88
N GLY A 99 6.55 5.60 -8.82
CA GLY A 99 7.83 4.89 -8.82
C GLY A 99 7.73 3.40 -9.18
N ILE A 100 6.68 2.97 -9.90
CA ILE A 100 6.38 1.57 -10.22
C ILE A 100 6.55 1.21 -11.70
N GLU A 101 7.07 2.12 -12.51
CA GLU A 101 7.18 1.98 -13.96
C GLU A 101 8.03 0.80 -14.45
N GLU A 102 8.94 0.31 -13.58
CA GLU A 102 9.78 -0.87 -13.86
C GLU A 102 9.08 -2.21 -13.56
N PHE A 103 7.99 -2.18 -12.80
CA PHE A 103 7.32 -3.37 -12.25
C PHE A 103 5.96 -3.65 -12.91
N THR A 104 5.36 -2.64 -13.54
CA THR A 104 4.16 -2.83 -14.36
C THR A 104 4.16 -1.95 -15.61
N GLN A 105 3.61 -2.49 -16.70
CA GLN A 105 3.48 -1.81 -17.99
C GLN A 105 2.17 -1.03 -18.13
N GLN A 106 1.21 -1.28 -17.24
CA GLN A 106 -0.11 -0.64 -17.21
C GLN A 106 -0.64 -0.62 -15.79
N LEU A 107 -1.44 0.38 -15.49
CA LEU A 107 -2.06 0.61 -14.20
C LEU A 107 -3.52 1.02 -14.40
N LEU A 108 -3.77 2.00 -15.26
CA LEU A 108 -5.10 2.57 -15.41
C LEU A 108 -6.10 1.62 -16.06
N GLN A 109 -7.33 1.72 -15.58
CA GLN A 109 -8.50 1.01 -16.07
C GLN A 109 -9.73 1.93 -16.09
N LEU A 110 -10.75 1.51 -16.83
CA LEU A 110 -12.11 2.00 -16.63
C LEU A 110 -12.88 0.90 -15.95
N ARG A 111 -13.47 1.21 -14.79
CA ARG A 111 -14.26 0.27 -13.99
C ARG A 111 -15.70 0.75 -13.90
N ILE A 112 -16.68 -0.13 -14.03
CA ILE A 112 -18.04 0.19 -13.58
C ILE A 112 -18.09 0.00 -12.06
N ALA A 113 -18.65 0.99 -11.35
CA ALA A 113 -18.52 1.08 -9.89
C ALA A 113 -19.02 -0.17 -9.16
N ASP A 114 -20.13 -0.76 -9.61
CA ASP A 114 -20.67 -1.99 -9.03
C ASP A 114 -21.28 -2.94 -10.07
N ALA A 115 -21.27 -4.24 -9.78
CA ALA A 115 -21.84 -5.27 -10.65
C ALA A 115 -23.34 -5.10 -10.89
N SER A 116 -24.08 -4.55 -9.93
CA SER A 116 -25.53 -4.29 -10.06
C SER A 116 -25.85 -3.28 -11.16
N MET A 117 -24.93 -2.35 -11.46
CA MET A 117 -25.12 -1.31 -12.48
C MET A 117 -24.99 -1.84 -13.91
N VAL A 118 -24.35 -3.00 -14.11
CA VAL A 118 -24.03 -3.53 -15.45
C VAL A 118 -25.29 -3.74 -16.28
N LYS A 119 -26.35 -4.29 -15.67
CA LYS A 119 -27.56 -4.66 -16.39
C LYS A 119 -28.27 -3.44 -16.98
N GLU A 120 -28.57 -2.47 -16.13
CA GLU A 120 -29.31 -1.25 -16.53
C GLU A 120 -28.52 -0.43 -17.55
N TRP A 121 -27.20 -0.37 -17.37
CA TRP A 121 -26.30 0.23 -18.33
C TRP A 121 -26.32 -0.46 -19.71
N GLN A 122 -26.22 -1.80 -19.74
CA GLN A 122 -26.28 -2.56 -20.99
C GLN A 122 -27.63 -2.39 -21.70
N GLU A 123 -28.72 -2.26 -20.94
CA GLU A 123 -30.08 -1.99 -21.43
C GLU A 123 -30.30 -0.54 -21.92
N GLY A 124 -29.32 0.34 -21.74
CA GLY A 124 -29.29 1.67 -22.36
C GLY A 124 -29.44 2.84 -21.39
N GLN A 125 -29.39 2.61 -20.08
CA GLN A 125 -29.30 3.72 -19.12
C GLN A 125 -27.99 4.48 -19.31
N SER A 126 -28.08 5.80 -19.42
CA SER A 126 -26.91 6.67 -19.58
C SER A 126 -26.04 6.62 -18.32
N PRO A 127 -24.73 6.35 -18.45
CA PRO A 127 -23.83 6.34 -17.31
C PRO A 127 -23.34 7.74 -16.93
N LEU A 128 -22.78 7.85 -15.73
CA LEU A 128 -21.89 8.94 -15.31
C LEU A 128 -20.43 8.48 -15.35
N PHE A 129 -19.50 9.44 -15.34
CA PHE A 129 -18.06 9.22 -15.36
C PHE A 129 -17.41 9.95 -14.19
N ALA A 130 -16.83 9.20 -13.26
CA ALA A 130 -16.26 9.70 -12.03
C ALA A 130 -14.78 9.34 -11.91
N PHE A 131 -14.16 9.85 -10.86
CA PHE A 131 -12.80 9.60 -10.43
C PHE A 131 -12.76 9.72 -8.92
N GLU A 132 -11.82 9.04 -8.28
CA GLU A 132 -11.63 9.15 -6.86
C GLU A 132 -11.08 10.54 -6.48
N PRO A 133 -11.70 11.27 -5.54
CA PRO A 133 -11.14 12.50 -5.02
C PRO A 133 -9.83 12.25 -4.27
N LYS A 134 -9.04 13.30 -4.07
CA LYS A 134 -7.79 13.20 -3.31
C LYS A 134 -8.02 13.27 -1.80
N GLY A 135 -7.10 12.68 -1.05
CA GLY A 135 -6.99 12.88 0.40
C GLY A 135 -8.13 12.25 1.20
N ASN A 136 -8.16 12.61 2.48
CA ASN A 136 -9.26 12.50 3.45
C ASN A 136 -10.66 12.03 2.94
N ASP A 137 -11.05 10.75 2.82
CA ASP A 137 -12.42 10.35 2.42
C ASP A 137 -13.50 10.99 3.32
N ALA A 138 -13.26 11.05 4.63
CA ALA A 138 -14.08 11.68 5.66
C ALA A 138 -14.16 13.21 5.49
N SER A 139 -13.28 13.80 4.68
CA SER A 139 -13.31 15.21 4.31
C SER A 139 -14.06 15.46 2.99
N TRP A 140 -14.37 14.42 2.22
CA TRP A 140 -15.07 14.55 0.94
C TRP A 140 -16.51 15.00 1.18
N GLN A 141 -16.93 16.01 0.41
CA GLN A 141 -18.30 16.51 0.45
C GLN A 141 -19.21 15.81 -0.56
N TYR A 142 -18.63 15.39 -1.68
CA TYR A 142 -19.30 14.73 -2.79
C TYR A 142 -18.26 14.07 -3.69
N ILE A 143 -18.69 13.10 -4.48
CA ILE A 143 -17.94 12.57 -5.62
C ILE A 143 -18.35 13.36 -6.87
N GLU A 144 -17.38 13.97 -7.54
CA GLU A 144 -17.62 14.66 -8.81
C GLU A 144 -17.77 13.62 -9.94
N ALA A 145 -18.83 13.74 -10.72
CA ALA A 145 -19.04 12.91 -11.90
C ALA A 145 -19.53 13.75 -13.08
N PHE A 146 -19.30 13.25 -14.29
CA PHE A 146 -19.75 13.89 -15.54
C PHE A 146 -20.81 13.01 -16.21
N ASP A 147 -21.86 13.58 -16.75
CA ASP A 147 -22.73 12.84 -17.66
C ASP A 147 -22.17 12.78 -19.09
N VAL A 148 -22.84 12.06 -19.99
CA VAL A 148 -22.46 11.91 -21.41
C VAL A 148 -22.40 13.23 -22.21
N TYR A 149 -22.73 14.37 -21.60
CA TYR A 149 -22.62 15.71 -22.18
C TYR A 149 -21.55 16.58 -21.51
N GLY A 150 -20.76 16.01 -20.59
CA GLY A 150 -19.75 16.72 -19.81
C GLY A 150 -20.33 17.59 -18.69
N GLN A 151 -21.62 17.49 -18.38
CA GLN A 151 -22.21 18.24 -17.28
C GLN A 151 -21.86 17.59 -15.94
N VAL A 152 -21.48 18.42 -14.97
CA VAL A 152 -21.08 17.98 -13.63
C VAL A 152 -22.29 17.58 -12.79
N HIS A 153 -22.17 16.45 -12.11
CA HIS A 153 -23.05 15.92 -11.08
C HIS A 153 -22.26 15.72 -9.79
N GLN A 154 -22.94 15.82 -8.66
CA GLN A 154 -22.38 15.58 -7.33
C GLN A 154 -23.08 14.36 -6.74
N LEU A 155 -22.32 13.29 -6.54
CA LEU A 155 -22.81 12.04 -5.95
C LEU A 155 -22.47 12.01 -4.46
N ASP A 156 -23.27 11.28 -3.69
CA ASP A 156 -23.00 11.05 -2.27
C ASP A 156 -21.75 10.17 -2.12
N VAL A 157 -20.94 10.45 -1.11
CA VAL A 157 -19.68 9.74 -0.86
C VAL A 157 -19.92 8.30 -0.38
N TYR A 158 -20.93 8.09 0.47
CA TYR A 158 -21.15 6.82 1.16
C TYR A 158 -22.38 6.06 0.65
N GLN A 159 -23.21 6.69 -0.17
CA GLN A 159 -24.36 6.04 -0.80
C GLN A 159 -24.08 5.71 -2.25
N MET A 160 -24.13 4.41 -2.58
CA MET A 160 -24.04 3.93 -3.94
C MET A 160 -25.09 4.62 -4.84
N PRO A 161 -24.72 5.19 -5.99
CA PRO A 161 -25.66 5.83 -6.90
C PRO A 161 -26.65 4.82 -7.52
N ASP A 162 -27.90 5.25 -7.75
CA ASP A 162 -28.92 4.49 -8.50
C ASP A 162 -28.74 4.60 -10.04
N VAL A 163 -27.57 5.04 -10.50
CA VAL A 163 -27.24 5.17 -11.92
C VAL A 163 -25.89 4.51 -12.18
N PRO A 164 -25.66 3.95 -13.38
CA PRO A 164 -24.36 3.40 -13.72
C PRO A 164 -23.26 4.46 -13.67
N VAL A 165 -22.16 4.16 -13.00
CA VAL A 165 -20.99 5.04 -12.93
C VAL A 165 -19.76 4.31 -13.44
N PHE A 166 -19.07 4.89 -14.41
CA PHE A 166 -17.72 4.50 -14.79
C PHE A 166 -16.70 5.32 -14.01
N VAL A 167 -15.74 4.65 -13.38
CA VAL A 167 -14.65 5.27 -12.65
C VAL A 167 -13.38 5.14 -13.49
N VAL A 168 -12.68 6.26 -13.70
CA VAL A 168 -11.28 6.24 -14.17
C VAL A 168 -10.42 5.91 -12.97
N ASP A 169 -9.85 4.72 -12.99
CA ASP A 169 -9.31 4.08 -11.80
C ASP A 169 -7.93 3.47 -12.05
N SER A 170 -7.20 3.21 -10.98
CA SER A 170 -6.05 2.30 -10.98
C SER A 170 -6.54 0.85 -10.89
N ASN A 171 -5.79 -0.09 -11.45
CA ASN A 171 -5.93 -1.49 -11.08
C ASN A 171 -5.13 -1.72 -9.81
N SER A 172 -5.81 -1.68 -8.68
CA SER A 172 -5.15 -1.59 -7.39
C SER A 172 -4.40 -2.88 -6.99
N GLU A 173 -4.85 -4.07 -7.41
CA GLU A 173 -4.06 -5.30 -7.19
C GLU A 173 -2.71 -5.23 -7.94
N VAL A 174 -2.73 -4.74 -9.19
CA VAL A 174 -1.51 -4.53 -9.97
C VAL A 174 -0.65 -3.43 -9.34
N GLU A 175 -1.28 -2.39 -8.82
CA GLU A 175 -0.62 -1.26 -8.18
C GLU A 175 0.11 -1.68 -6.91
N LEU A 176 -0.60 -2.25 -5.94
CA LEU A 176 -0.05 -2.71 -4.68
C LEU A 176 1.12 -3.66 -4.92
N ARG A 177 0.93 -4.68 -5.78
CA ARG A 177 2.01 -5.65 -6.07
C ARG A 177 3.24 -4.97 -6.67
N ALA A 178 3.06 -4.06 -7.62
CA ALA A 178 4.17 -3.32 -8.22
C ALA A 178 4.84 -2.37 -7.22
N GLY A 179 4.05 -1.74 -6.34
CA GLY A 179 4.51 -0.87 -5.26
C GLY A 179 5.36 -1.60 -4.22
N LEU A 180 4.89 -2.74 -3.72
CA LEU A 180 5.65 -3.58 -2.79
C LEU A 180 6.97 -4.08 -3.43
N GLN A 181 6.96 -4.39 -4.73
CA GLN A 181 8.18 -4.75 -5.45
C GLN A 181 9.17 -3.58 -5.55
N ALA A 182 8.69 -2.37 -5.84
CA ALA A 182 9.49 -1.15 -5.88
C ALA A 182 10.11 -0.84 -4.52
N MET A 183 9.31 -0.88 -3.45
CA MET A 183 9.78 -0.74 -2.06
C MET A 183 10.89 -1.75 -1.76
N ARG A 184 10.65 -3.04 -2.00
CA ARG A 184 11.63 -4.10 -1.73
C ARG A 184 12.95 -3.84 -2.45
N VAL A 185 12.92 -3.45 -3.73
CA VAL A 185 14.13 -3.18 -4.51
C VAL A 185 14.88 -1.97 -3.97
N GLU A 186 14.19 -0.88 -3.64
CA GLU A 186 14.83 0.32 -3.11
C GLU A 186 15.40 0.07 -1.71
N MET A 187 14.68 -0.61 -0.82
CA MET A 187 15.17 -0.99 0.50
C MET A 187 16.43 -1.88 0.43
N ASN A 188 16.42 -2.88 -0.46
CA ASN A 188 17.59 -3.74 -0.70
C ASN A 188 18.79 -2.94 -1.22
N LYS A 189 18.56 -1.96 -2.10
CA LYS A 189 19.60 -1.07 -2.64
C LYS A 189 20.20 -0.16 -1.55
N LEU A 190 19.41 0.22 -0.55
CA LEU A 190 19.86 0.97 0.62
C LEU A 190 20.53 0.11 1.68
N GLY A 191 20.65 -1.21 1.45
CA GLY A 191 21.33 -2.12 2.37
C GLY A 191 20.43 -2.74 3.44
N GLN A 192 19.10 -2.61 3.31
CA GLN A 192 18.10 -3.30 4.15
C GLN A 192 17.59 -4.55 3.41
N PRO A 193 18.13 -5.75 3.67
CA PRO A 193 17.67 -6.97 3.01
C PRO A 193 16.21 -7.23 3.38
N THR A 194 15.31 -7.17 2.42
CA THR A 194 13.86 -7.19 2.62
C THR A 194 13.24 -8.36 1.86
N MET A 195 12.46 -9.20 2.54
CA MET A 195 11.60 -10.20 1.89
C MET A 195 10.23 -9.60 1.58
N LEU A 196 9.64 -10.05 0.48
CA LEU A 196 8.24 -9.78 0.12
C LEU A 196 7.54 -11.14 0.04
N THR A 197 6.54 -11.35 0.89
CA THR A 197 5.70 -12.55 0.87
C THR A 197 4.41 -12.23 0.13
N THR A 198 4.16 -12.96 -0.95
CA THR A 198 2.90 -12.85 -1.73
C THR A 198 2.03 -14.09 -1.50
N THR A 199 0.75 -14.04 -1.84
CA THR A 199 -0.15 -15.21 -1.80
C THR A 199 0.33 -16.33 -2.73
N GLU A 200 0.92 -15.98 -3.87
CA GLU A 200 1.54 -16.94 -4.80
C GLU A 200 2.78 -17.62 -4.19
N SER A 201 3.51 -16.93 -3.31
CA SER A 201 4.67 -17.48 -2.59
C SER A 201 4.29 -18.59 -1.60
N GLY A 202 3.00 -18.74 -1.27
CA GLY A 202 2.45 -19.89 -0.54
C GLY A 202 2.49 -21.20 -1.33
N GLN A 203 2.58 -21.11 -2.67
CA GLN A 203 3.14 -22.14 -3.51
C GLN A 203 4.63 -21.86 -3.60
N VAL A 204 5.41 -22.36 -2.63
CA VAL A 204 6.88 -22.26 -2.58
C VAL A 204 7.44 -22.22 -3.99
N GLU A 205 7.79 -21.03 -4.50
CA GLU A 205 8.49 -20.95 -5.77
C GLU A 205 9.77 -21.73 -5.53
N ALA A 206 9.88 -22.87 -6.21
CA ALA A 206 11.10 -23.62 -6.36
C ALA A 206 12.06 -22.76 -7.20
N VAL A 207 12.46 -21.60 -6.69
CA VAL A 207 13.51 -20.77 -7.26
C VAL A 207 14.81 -21.52 -6.99
N SER A 208 15.12 -22.41 -7.92
CA SER A 208 16.48 -22.71 -8.37
C SER A 208 17.54 -22.79 -7.26
N MET A 209 17.30 -23.64 -6.26
CA MET A 209 18.36 -24.32 -5.49
C MET A 209 19.08 -25.38 -6.34
N ALA A 210 19.42 -25.03 -7.59
CA ALA A 210 20.23 -25.85 -8.48
C ALA A 210 21.65 -25.30 -8.52
N ARG A 211 22.33 -25.30 -7.37
CA ARG A 211 23.79 -25.44 -7.20
C ARG A 211 24.17 -25.20 -5.74
N ARG A 212 24.17 -26.27 -4.96
CA ARG A 212 25.17 -26.55 -3.92
C ARG A 212 25.11 -28.03 -3.61
N THR A 213 26.05 -28.76 -4.21
CA THR A 213 26.38 -30.13 -3.83
C THR A 213 27.05 -30.05 -2.46
N GLU A 214 26.29 -30.28 -1.39
CA GLU A 214 26.75 -30.85 -0.12
C GLU A 214 25.53 -31.06 0.78
N VAL A 215 25.28 -32.31 1.18
CA VAL A 215 24.19 -32.71 2.07
C VAL A 215 24.50 -32.20 3.47
N SER A 216 24.17 -30.94 3.73
CA SER A 216 23.87 -30.46 5.08
C SER A 216 22.36 -30.61 5.26
N SER A 217 21.94 -31.17 6.40
CA SER A 217 20.54 -31.22 6.77
C SER A 217 19.99 -29.80 6.75
N VAL A 218 19.11 -29.48 5.81
CA VAL A 218 18.41 -28.20 5.80
C VAL A 218 17.54 -28.18 7.04
N ASP A 219 17.77 -27.23 7.95
CA ASP A 219 16.97 -27.14 9.16
C ASP A 219 15.52 -26.74 8.84
N PRO A 220 14.52 -27.24 9.59
CA PRO A 220 13.14 -26.81 9.43
C PRO A 220 12.99 -25.29 9.60
N ILE A 221 12.10 -24.69 8.80
CA ILE A 221 11.81 -23.26 8.87
C ILE A 221 10.69 -23.05 9.89
N SER A 222 10.96 -22.26 10.92
CA SER A 222 9.93 -21.81 11.86
C SER A 222 9.23 -20.56 11.34
N THR A 223 7.90 -20.57 11.32
CA THR A 223 7.08 -19.45 10.86
C THR A 223 5.88 -19.19 11.77
N THR A 224 5.32 -18.00 11.64
CA THR A 224 3.95 -17.69 12.10
C THR A 224 3.06 -17.44 10.89
N VAL A 225 1.88 -18.07 10.89
CA VAL A 225 0.91 -18.08 9.79
C VAL A 225 -0.37 -17.37 10.23
N LEU A 226 -0.88 -16.48 9.38
CA LEU A 226 -2.20 -15.89 9.52
C LEU A 226 -3.26 -16.89 9.06
N LYS A 227 -4.11 -17.32 9.99
CA LYS A 227 -5.19 -18.28 9.76
C LYS A 227 -6.52 -17.61 9.48
N LYS A 228 -6.76 -16.49 10.16
CA LYS A 228 -7.99 -15.70 10.06
C LYS A 228 -7.67 -14.22 10.24
N ILE A 229 -8.31 -13.35 9.48
CA ILE A 229 -8.31 -11.91 9.74
C ILE A 229 -9.66 -11.29 9.34
N GLN A 230 -10.04 -10.23 10.04
CA GLN A 230 -11.17 -9.36 9.73
C GLN A 230 -10.81 -7.91 10.10
N LEU A 231 -11.30 -6.96 9.32
CA LEU A 231 -11.31 -5.54 9.64
C LEU A 231 -12.70 -5.11 10.12
N ALA A 232 -12.79 -4.21 11.10
CA ALA A 232 -14.05 -3.66 11.57
C ALA A 232 -14.58 -2.56 10.65
N ASP A 233 -13.64 -1.81 10.07
CA ASP A 233 -13.84 -0.69 9.17
C ASP A 233 -12.69 -0.67 8.15
N ASP A 234 -13.04 -0.75 6.87
CA ASP A 234 -12.12 -0.64 5.73
C ASP A 234 -12.08 0.78 5.20
N LYS A 235 -12.90 1.69 5.73
CA LYS A 235 -12.84 3.14 5.50
C LYS A 235 -13.00 3.58 4.05
N GLU A 236 -13.41 2.69 3.17
CA GLU A 236 -13.51 2.99 1.75
C GLU A 236 -14.95 3.33 1.32
N PRO A 237 -15.17 4.48 0.66
CA PRO A 237 -16.42 4.75 -0.03
C PRO A 237 -16.55 3.86 -1.28
N TRP A 238 -17.78 3.79 -1.82
CA TRP A 238 -18.10 2.94 -2.98
C TRP A 238 -17.23 3.20 -4.22
N ILE A 239 -16.60 4.38 -4.30
CA ILE A 239 -15.77 4.75 -5.44
C ILE A 239 -14.35 4.16 -5.37
N SER A 240 -13.79 3.92 -4.18
CA SER A 240 -12.39 3.49 -3.99
C SER A 240 -12.17 2.05 -4.46
N GLY A 241 -13.19 1.19 -4.30
CA GLY A 241 -13.18 -0.15 -4.87
C GLY A 241 -13.02 -1.20 -3.79
N ARG A 242 -11.86 -1.88 -3.79
CA ARG A 242 -11.53 -2.92 -2.81
C ARG A 242 -10.38 -2.37 -1.97
N ALA A 243 -10.30 -2.76 -0.70
CA ALA A 243 -9.16 -2.38 0.12
C ALA A 243 -7.87 -3.09 -0.31
N GLU A 244 -6.77 -2.34 -0.38
CA GLU A 244 -5.46 -2.85 -0.75
C GLU A 244 -4.50 -2.96 0.44
N ILE A 245 -4.73 -3.98 1.27
CA ILE A 245 -3.96 -4.16 2.50
C ILE A 245 -2.62 -4.87 2.26
N TYR A 246 -1.59 -4.38 2.94
CA TYR A 246 -0.31 -5.08 3.12
C TYR A 246 0.17 -4.96 4.56
N ALA A 247 1.12 -5.82 4.93
CA ALA A 247 1.76 -5.77 6.22
C ALA A 247 3.26 -5.44 6.14
N ILE A 248 3.73 -4.68 7.12
CA ILE A 248 5.14 -4.43 7.39
C ILE A 248 5.51 -5.18 8.67
N VAL A 249 6.45 -6.11 8.57
CA VAL A 249 6.92 -6.91 9.72
C VAL A 249 8.28 -6.39 10.18
N THR A 250 8.34 -5.88 11.40
CA THR A 250 9.51 -5.19 11.95
C THR A 250 10.13 -5.98 13.08
N GLY A 251 11.47 -5.92 13.19
CA GLY A 251 12.21 -6.48 14.31
C GLY A 251 13.70 -6.24 14.17
N VAL A 252 14.50 -7.12 14.77
CA VAL A 252 15.97 -6.99 14.80
C VAL A 252 16.61 -8.16 14.07
N ASN A 253 17.66 -7.89 13.29
CA ASN A 253 18.38 -8.91 12.55
C ASN A 253 19.07 -9.92 13.52
N PRO A 254 19.04 -11.24 13.25
CA PRO A 254 19.68 -12.21 14.13
C PRO A 254 21.21 -12.19 14.07
N SER A 255 21.78 -11.68 12.97
CA SER A 255 23.24 -11.68 12.73
C SER A 255 23.92 -10.35 13.05
N ARG A 256 23.14 -9.27 13.22
CA ARG A 256 23.64 -7.91 13.42
C ARG A 256 22.69 -7.12 14.30
N ASP A 257 23.21 -6.13 15.02
CA ASP A 257 22.38 -5.14 15.70
C ASP A 257 21.89 -4.09 14.69
N GLU A 258 21.05 -4.55 13.75
CA GLU A 258 20.44 -3.77 12.66
C GLU A 258 18.94 -4.11 12.60
N PRO A 259 18.07 -3.18 12.19
CA PRO A 259 16.65 -3.48 12.04
C PRO A 259 16.42 -4.48 10.90
N THR A 260 15.32 -5.22 10.97
CA THR A 260 14.84 -6.07 9.88
C THR A 260 13.40 -5.71 9.58
N ILE A 261 13.12 -5.46 8.31
CA ILE A 261 11.80 -5.12 7.78
C ILE A 261 11.51 -6.09 6.65
N ASP A 262 10.35 -6.75 6.70
CA ASP A 262 9.80 -7.55 5.61
C ASP A 262 8.39 -7.06 5.26
N LEU A 263 7.98 -7.33 4.03
CA LEU A 263 6.69 -6.94 3.47
C LEU A 263 5.83 -8.18 3.21
N VAL A 264 4.52 -8.06 3.42
CA VAL A 264 3.55 -9.12 3.13
C VAL A 264 2.37 -8.53 2.36
N GLU A 265 2.15 -8.98 1.14
CA GLU A 265 0.98 -8.61 0.33
C GLU A 265 -0.26 -9.34 0.86
N MET A 266 -1.38 -8.66 1.09
CA MET A 266 -2.62 -9.26 1.58
C MET A 266 -3.80 -8.99 0.63
N PRO A 267 -3.73 -9.46 -0.63
CA PRO A 267 -4.63 -9.06 -1.73
C PRO A 267 -6.03 -9.69 -1.66
N TYR A 268 -6.37 -10.27 -0.50
CA TYR A 268 -7.68 -10.85 -0.23
C TYR A 268 -8.46 -10.01 0.77
N LEU A 269 -7.84 -9.09 1.50
CA LEU A 269 -8.47 -8.34 2.57
C LEU A 269 -9.22 -7.13 2.01
N ASP A 270 -10.17 -7.42 1.12
CA ASP A 270 -10.81 -6.44 0.24
C ASP A 270 -11.93 -5.63 0.92
N TYR A 271 -12.55 -6.15 1.98
CA TYR A 271 -13.76 -5.58 2.59
C TYR A 271 -13.80 -5.73 4.12
N ASP A 272 -14.43 -4.77 4.78
CA ASP A 272 -14.70 -4.82 6.21
C ASP A 272 -15.77 -5.86 6.60
N LYS A 273 -15.78 -6.20 7.89
CA LYS A 273 -16.75 -7.10 8.54
C LYS A 273 -16.85 -8.48 7.90
N GLN A 274 -15.87 -8.86 7.07
CA GLN A 274 -15.74 -10.16 6.44
C GLN A 274 -14.59 -10.94 7.08
N ASP A 275 -14.83 -12.22 7.36
CA ASP A 275 -13.77 -13.14 7.80
C ASP A 275 -13.02 -13.69 6.59
N TYR A 276 -11.71 -13.50 6.59
CA TYR A 276 -10.79 -14.08 5.59
C TYR A 276 -9.95 -15.18 6.21
N PHE A 277 -9.69 -16.26 5.44
CA PHE A 277 -8.96 -17.44 5.92
C PHE A 277 -7.76 -17.78 5.01
N PRO A 278 -6.71 -16.94 4.99
CA PRO A 278 -5.69 -17.00 3.94
C PRO A 278 -4.66 -18.12 4.11
N ASN A 279 -4.42 -18.58 5.34
CA ASN A 279 -3.33 -19.53 5.65
C ASN A 279 -1.97 -19.07 5.09
N GLN A 280 -1.66 -17.77 5.25
CA GLN A 280 -0.48 -17.11 4.70
C GLN A 280 0.64 -17.00 5.75
N VAL A 281 1.88 -17.25 5.35
CA VAL A 281 3.04 -16.98 6.22
C VAL A 281 3.19 -15.47 6.41
N MET A 282 3.19 -15.00 7.65
CA MET A 282 3.43 -13.59 7.98
C MET A 282 4.88 -13.36 8.42
N ILE A 283 5.43 -14.29 9.21
CA ILE A 283 6.75 -14.12 9.84
C ILE A 283 7.58 -15.37 9.56
N GLN A 284 8.80 -15.18 9.03
CA GLN A 284 9.82 -16.22 8.97
C GLN A 284 10.86 -15.97 10.08
N TRP A 285 10.83 -16.78 11.14
CA TRP A 285 11.58 -16.50 12.37
C TRP A 285 13.11 -16.50 12.20
N SER A 286 13.64 -17.14 11.15
CA SER A 286 15.07 -17.08 10.84
C SER A 286 15.57 -15.67 10.48
N ARG A 287 14.66 -14.70 10.30
CA ARG A 287 14.97 -13.29 9.99
C ARG A 287 14.95 -12.37 11.20
N TYR A 288 14.44 -12.84 12.35
CA TYR A 288 14.19 -12.00 13.50
C TYR A 288 14.88 -12.56 14.75
N ARG A 289 15.63 -11.70 15.44
CA ARG A 289 16.26 -12.02 16.72
C ARG A 289 15.21 -12.16 17.81
N TRP A 290 15.52 -12.95 18.83
CA TRP A 290 14.72 -13.15 20.05
C TRP A 290 13.34 -13.81 19.85
N GLY A 291 13.00 -14.24 18.63
CA GLY A 291 11.68 -14.82 18.36
C GLY A 291 10.54 -13.85 18.63
N ALA A 292 10.75 -12.56 18.36
CA ALA A 292 9.76 -11.50 18.51
C ALA A 292 9.81 -10.56 17.30
N ALA A 293 8.63 -10.12 16.84
CA ALA A 293 8.46 -9.13 15.79
C ALA A 293 7.11 -8.40 15.96
N ASP A 294 7.01 -7.18 15.43
CA ASP A 294 5.73 -6.49 15.31
C ASP A 294 5.22 -6.59 13.87
N LEU A 295 3.90 -6.43 13.70
CA LEU A 295 3.25 -6.44 12.40
C LEU A 295 2.36 -5.20 12.30
N ILE A 296 2.66 -4.33 11.34
CA ILE A 296 1.86 -3.15 11.02
C ILE A 296 1.01 -3.50 9.80
N LEU A 297 -0.29 -3.26 9.87
CA LEU A 297 -1.18 -3.32 8.71
C LEU A 297 -1.34 -1.93 8.12
N MET A 298 -1.18 -1.85 6.82
CA MET A 298 -1.24 -0.62 6.04
C MET A 298 -2.18 -0.80 4.86
N GLU A 299 -2.89 0.26 4.51
CA GLU A 299 -3.63 0.39 3.26
C GLU A 299 -2.78 1.11 2.21
N GLN A 300 -3.17 1.00 0.94
CA GLN A 300 -2.47 1.55 -0.19
C GLN A 300 -3.08 2.88 -0.64
N ASP A 301 -2.32 3.99 -0.51
CA ASP A 301 -2.78 5.28 -1.03
C ASP A 301 -2.49 5.51 -2.53
N ASP A 302 -3.45 6.16 -3.16
CA ASP A 302 -3.52 6.62 -4.54
C ASP A 302 -2.46 7.71 -4.86
N GLY A 303 -1.84 8.33 -3.84
CA GLY A 303 -0.71 9.26 -3.96
C GLY A 303 0.69 8.67 -3.78
N THR A 304 0.80 7.40 -3.35
CA THR A 304 2.06 6.82 -2.85
C THR A 304 3.18 6.76 -3.88
N ASP A 305 4.35 7.35 -3.57
CA ASP A 305 5.63 6.99 -4.22
C ASP A 305 6.31 5.89 -3.41
N TYR A 306 6.24 4.67 -3.93
CA TYR A 306 6.74 3.48 -3.24
C TYR A 306 8.26 3.46 -3.09
N LYS A 307 9.01 4.16 -3.97
CA LYS A 307 10.47 4.26 -3.81
C LYS A 307 10.81 5.20 -2.66
N GLU A 308 10.09 6.32 -2.53
CA GLU A 308 10.27 7.24 -1.40
C GLU A 308 9.80 6.63 -0.08
N LEU A 309 8.68 5.88 -0.07
CA LEU A 309 8.24 5.13 1.11
C LEU A 309 9.29 4.11 1.55
N GLY A 310 9.86 3.34 0.63
CA GLY A 310 10.96 2.41 0.93
C GLY A 310 12.19 3.10 1.53
N LYS A 311 12.57 4.29 1.02
CA LYS A 311 13.67 5.10 1.58
C LYS A 311 13.37 5.56 3.00
N LEU A 312 12.15 6.03 3.24
CA LEU A 312 11.72 6.49 4.55
C LEU A 312 11.80 5.35 5.57
N LEU A 313 11.25 4.18 5.25
CA LEU A 313 11.26 3.03 6.15
C LEU A 313 12.68 2.65 6.59
N VAL A 314 13.65 2.62 5.65
CA VAL A 314 15.06 2.35 5.98
C VAL A 314 15.65 3.45 6.86
N LYS A 315 15.47 4.71 6.49
CA LYS A 315 16.00 5.86 7.23
C LYS A 315 15.51 5.86 8.68
N VAL A 316 14.21 5.68 8.88
CA VAL A 316 13.57 5.70 10.21
C VAL A 316 14.11 4.55 11.07
N ALA A 317 14.19 3.35 10.51
CA ALA A 317 14.68 2.19 11.23
C ALA A 317 16.17 2.35 11.62
N GLU A 318 17.02 2.93 10.76
CA GLU A 318 18.41 3.25 11.09
C GLU A 318 18.52 4.31 12.21
N GLU A 319 17.65 5.31 12.21
CA GLU A 319 17.64 6.36 13.23
C GLU A 319 17.29 5.81 14.61
N VAL A 320 16.33 4.88 14.71
CA VAL A 320 16.00 4.22 15.98
C VAL A 320 17.21 3.50 16.55
N MET A 321 17.99 2.78 15.73
CA MET A 321 19.18 2.07 16.23
C MET A 321 20.25 3.01 16.77
N LYS A 322 20.42 4.21 16.19
CA LYS A 322 21.42 5.19 16.65
C LYS A 322 21.12 5.75 18.03
N LEU A 323 19.87 5.68 18.49
CA LEU A 323 19.42 6.18 19.79
C LEU A 323 19.68 5.19 20.94
N ILE A 324 20.30 4.04 20.65
CA ILE A 324 20.45 2.94 21.61
C ILE A 324 21.90 2.87 22.09
N PRO A 325 22.17 3.16 23.38
CA PRO A 325 23.53 3.21 23.91
C PRO A 325 24.20 1.83 23.99
N ASP A 326 23.40 0.75 24.13
CA ASP A 326 23.85 -0.64 24.19
C ASP A 326 22.68 -1.60 23.83
N PRO A 327 22.72 -2.28 22.68
CA PRO A 327 21.67 -3.22 22.25
C PRO A 327 21.58 -4.48 23.13
N GLU A 328 22.56 -4.77 23.99
CA GLU A 328 22.48 -5.90 24.93
C GLU A 328 21.59 -5.63 26.15
N VAL A 329 21.32 -4.36 26.48
CA VAL A 329 20.67 -3.98 27.75
C VAL A 329 19.14 -3.85 27.66
N GLN A 330 18.57 -3.89 26.44
CA GLN A 330 17.11 -3.83 26.23
C GLN A 330 16.65 -4.83 25.16
N ALA A 331 16.92 -6.12 25.41
CA ALA A 331 16.43 -7.24 24.61
C ALA A 331 14.91 -7.11 24.33
N TYR A 332 14.51 -7.30 23.07
CA TYR A 332 13.18 -7.18 22.45
C TYR A 332 12.38 -5.86 22.64
N ALA A 333 12.59 -5.08 23.71
CA ALA A 333 11.86 -3.83 23.97
C ALA A 333 12.14 -2.71 22.93
N ILE A 334 13.17 -2.90 22.10
CA ILE A 334 13.48 -2.06 20.93
C ILE A 334 12.47 -2.23 19.80
N ILE A 335 11.90 -3.42 19.61
CA ILE A 335 11.01 -3.73 18.49
C ILE A 335 9.81 -2.76 18.46
N PRO A 336 9.06 -2.56 19.56
CA PRO A 336 7.99 -1.56 19.57
C PRO A 336 8.45 -0.12 19.40
N GLN A 337 9.72 0.21 19.68
CA GLN A 337 10.27 1.55 19.42
C GLN A 337 10.51 1.77 17.92
N ILE A 338 11.02 0.75 17.21
CA ILE A 338 11.16 0.78 15.74
C ILE A 338 9.78 0.97 15.12
N THR A 339 8.82 0.16 15.54
CA THR A 339 7.43 0.21 15.05
C THR A 339 6.77 1.55 15.32
N GLY A 340 6.84 2.05 16.56
CA GLY A 340 6.28 3.36 16.90
C GLY A 340 6.92 4.49 16.10
N LYS A 341 8.23 4.42 15.84
CA LYS A 341 8.92 5.42 15.01
C LYS A 341 8.56 5.34 13.55
N ILE A 342 8.35 4.14 13.00
CA ILE A 342 7.84 3.97 11.63
C ILE A 342 6.45 4.60 11.53
N ILE A 343 5.55 4.30 12.46
CA ILE A 343 4.21 4.88 12.50
C ILE A 343 4.29 6.41 12.62
N ASP A 344 5.12 6.94 13.53
CA ASP A 344 5.30 8.40 13.73
C ASP A 344 5.91 9.11 12.51
N ALA A 345 6.78 8.42 11.76
CA ALA A 345 7.62 9.05 10.74
C ALA A 345 7.02 8.99 9.35
N ILE A 346 5.99 8.17 9.14
CA ILE A 346 5.13 8.22 7.96
C ILE A 346 4.36 9.54 8.06
N PRO A 347 4.72 10.58 7.29
CA PRO A 347 4.02 11.86 7.34
C PRO A 347 2.59 11.70 6.85
N ASP A 348 1.65 12.45 7.44
CA ASP A 348 0.24 12.64 7.03
C ASP A 348 0.05 13.04 5.53
N GLY A 349 1.15 13.25 4.81
CA GLY A 349 1.16 13.59 3.40
C GLY A 349 2.08 12.73 2.49
N LEU A 350 2.79 11.73 3.03
CA LEU A 350 3.47 10.70 2.20
C LEU A 350 2.51 9.57 1.83
N LEU A 351 1.56 9.32 2.73
CA LEU A 351 0.36 8.54 2.52
C LEU A 351 -0.78 9.53 2.80
N THR A 352 -1.49 9.95 1.74
CA THR A 352 -2.54 10.98 1.80
C THR A 352 -3.93 10.34 1.73
N ASN A 353 -4.35 9.62 2.75
CA ASN A 353 -5.73 9.52 3.24
C ASN A 353 -5.62 9.01 4.69
N ASP A 354 -6.27 9.60 5.71
CA ASP A 354 -5.96 9.34 7.14
C ASP A 354 -6.28 7.90 7.64
N ASP A 355 -6.48 6.93 6.74
CA ASP A 355 -6.74 5.51 6.99
C ASP A 355 -5.59 4.57 6.56
N ASP A 356 -4.46 5.11 6.09
CA ASP A 356 -3.31 4.31 5.64
C ASP A 356 -2.65 3.43 6.72
N TYR A 357 -2.87 3.76 7.99
CA TYR A 357 -2.59 2.86 9.11
C TYR A 357 -3.87 2.14 9.53
N VAL A 358 -3.91 0.83 9.29
CA VAL A 358 -5.10 0.02 9.59
C VAL A 358 -5.07 -0.42 11.06
N ASP A 359 -4.00 -1.11 11.46
CA ASP A 359 -3.78 -1.56 12.83
C ASP A 359 -2.34 -2.05 13.04
N VAL A 360 -1.99 -2.40 14.26
CA VAL A 360 -0.70 -3.00 14.60
C VAL A 360 -0.86 -4.12 15.62
N PHE A 361 -0.09 -5.18 15.44
CA PHE A 361 0.09 -6.24 16.41
C PHE A 361 1.49 -6.16 17.00
N TYR A 362 1.57 -5.67 18.25
CA TYR A 362 2.83 -5.57 18.96
C TYR A 362 3.28 -6.93 19.50
N THR A 363 4.53 -7.27 19.21
CA THR A 363 5.32 -8.34 19.81
C THR A 363 4.63 -9.70 19.67
N ILE A 364 4.39 -10.08 18.42
CA ILE A 364 4.10 -11.46 18.06
C ILE A 364 5.33 -12.28 18.41
N MET A 365 5.14 -13.37 19.15
CA MET A 365 6.21 -14.25 19.60
C MET A 365 6.24 -15.55 18.80
N GLN A 366 7.44 -16.06 18.58
CA GLN A 366 7.67 -17.37 18.00
C GLN A 366 6.99 -18.46 18.84
N ASP A 367 6.49 -19.51 18.17
CA ASP A 367 5.87 -20.69 18.78
C ASP A 367 4.65 -20.37 19.68
N THR A 368 4.04 -19.20 19.51
CA THR A 368 2.86 -18.74 20.24
C THR A 368 1.65 -18.64 19.32
N SER A 369 0.52 -19.23 19.73
CA SER A 369 -0.76 -19.06 19.05
C SER A 369 -1.51 -17.86 19.63
N TYR A 370 -2.08 -17.05 18.75
CA TYR A 370 -2.94 -15.91 19.07
C TYR A 370 -4.29 -16.16 18.39
N ILE A 371 -5.38 -16.28 19.14
CA ILE A 371 -6.71 -16.61 18.61
C ILE A 371 -7.61 -15.39 18.73
N ASP A 372 -8.20 -14.95 17.61
CA ASP A 372 -9.04 -13.75 17.52
C ASP A 372 -8.42 -12.57 18.32
N HIS A 373 -7.11 -12.38 18.13
CA HIS A 373 -6.35 -11.36 18.84
C HIS A 373 -6.64 -10.00 18.21
N PRO A 374 -7.08 -9.00 19.00
CA PRO A 374 -7.28 -7.66 18.48
C PRO A 374 -5.93 -6.96 18.26
N GLY A 375 -5.86 -6.15 17.21
CA GLY A 375 -4.78 -5.19 17.04
C GLY A 375 -4.90 -4.05 18.08
N ALA A 376 -3.86 -3.23 18.17
CA ALA A 376 -3.76 -2.20 19.20
C ALA A 376 -4.76 -1.05 19.02
N SER A 377 -5.13 -0.68 17.78
CA SER A 377 -6.20 0.28 17.51
C SER A 377 -7.59 -0.35 17.64
N GLY A 378 -7.67 -1.67 17.47
CA GLY A 378 -8.89 -2.46 17.55
C GLY A 378 -9.68 -2.48 16.24
N ASN A 379 -9.08 -2.07 15.12
CA ASN A 379 -9.69 -2.19 13.80
C ASN A 379 -9.55 -3.62 13.25
N ALA A 380 -8.40 -4.26 13.45
CA ALA A 380 -8.14 -5.62 12.97
C ALA A 380 -8.29 -6.66 14.09
N VAL A 381 -8.85 -7.82 13.76
CA VAL A 381 -8.85 -9.01 14.62
C VAL A 381 -8.28 -10.18 13.83
N ALA A 382 -7.23 -10.81 14.35
CA ALA A 382 -6.48 -11.84 13.62
C ALA A 382 -6.18 -13.09 14.46
N THR A 383 -6.15 -14.24 13.79
CA THR A 383 -5.67 -15.50 14.36
C THR A 383 -4.33 -15.88 13.73
N PHE A 384 -3.30 -15.98 14.57
CA PHE A 384 -1.95 -16.38 14.19
C PHE A 384 -1.58 -17.72 14.83
N GLU A 385 -0.99 -18.62 14.05
CA GLU A 385 -0.54 -19.92 14.53
C GLU A 385 0.90 -20.23 14.09
N PRO A 386 1.71 -20.89 14.93
CA PRO A 386 3.01 -21.39 14.53
C PRO A 386 2.90 -22.45 13.43
N LEU A 387 3.84 -22.44 12.49
CA LEU A 387 4.01 -23.50 11.50
C LEU A 387 5.49 -23.83 11.34
N THR A 388 5.83 -25.10 11.44
CA THR A 388 7.17 -25.60 11.07
C THR A 388 7.11 -26.20 9.68
N ILE A 389 7.86 -25.61 8.74
CA ILE A 389 7.99 -26.11 7.37
C ILE A 389 9.25 -26.98 7.33
N ASN A 390 9.04 -28.29 7.19
CA ASN A 390 10.14 -29.25 7.07
C ASN A 390 10.72 -29.24 5.66
N PRO A 391 12.04 -29.44 5.50
CA PRO A 391 12.63 -29.67 4.18
C PRO A 391 11.97 -30.86 3.51
N THR A 392 11.71 -30.77 2.20
CA THR A 392 11.33 -31.94 1.41
C THR A 392 12.49 -32.93 1.44
N ARG A 393 12.18 -34.23 1.62
CA ARG A 393 13.19 -35.29 1.50
C ARG A 393 13.78 -35.22 0.08
N PRO A 394 15.10 -35.44 -0.09
CA PRO A 394 15.75 -35.41 -1.39
C PRO A 394 15.17 -36.44 -2.37
#